data_AF-A0A1Y7VM87-F1
#
_entry.id   AF-A0A1Y7VM87-F1
#
_cell.length_a   1.000
_cell.length_b   1.000
_cell.length_c   1.000
_cell.angle_alpha   90.00
_cell.angle_beta   90.00
_cell.angle_gamma   90.00
#
_symmetry.space_group_name_H-M   'P 1'
#
loop_
_entity.id
_entity.type
_entity.pdbx_description
1 polymer ?
#
loop_
_entity_poly.entity_id
_entity_poly.type
_entity_poly.pdbx_seq_one_letter_code
_entity_poly.pdbx_strand_id
1 'polypeptide(L)' 'MARLTKRRQADTKAIQHLWAAIEIIRNQKQIANIDRITKAFLPHAELAQGR' A
#
# COMPACT_ATOMS: atom_id res chain seq x y z
N MET A 1 -28.37 9.20 -21.66
CA MET A 1 -26.94 8.99 -21.97
C MET A 1 -26.27 8.32 -20.78
N ALA A 2 -25.72 7.12 -20.95
CA ALA A 2 -25.01 6.41 -19.89
C ALA A 2 -23.63 7.05 -19.67
N ARG A 3 -23.34 7.49 -18.44
CA ARG A 3 -22.03 8.02 -18.07
C ARG A 3 -21.03 6.85 -18.12
N LEU A 4 -20.15 6.83 -19.11
CA LEU A 4 -19.05 5.86 -19.21
C LEU A 4 -18.03 6.18 -18.11
N THR A 5 -18.28 5.69 -16.90
CA THR A 5 -17.32 5.75 -15.80
C THR A 5 -16.19 4.79 -16.16
N LYS A 6 -15.09 5.30 -16.74
CA LYS A 6 -13.85 4.54 -16.89
C LYS A 6 -13.46 4.04 -15.49
N ARG A 7 -13.69 2.75 -15.21
CA ARG A 7 -13.18 2.12 -13.99
C ARG A 7 -11.66 2.25 -14.05
N ARG A 8 -11.08 3.00 -13.12
CA ARG A 8 -9.63 3.10 -12.97
C ARG A 8 -9.16 1.69 -12.63
N GLN A 9 -8.58 1.00 -13.61
CA GLN A 9 -8.02 -0.32 -13.39
C GLN A 9 -6.77 -0.10 -12.53
N ALA A 10 -6.90 -0.38 -11.23
CA ALA A 10 -5.74 -0.35 -10.35
C ALA A 10 -4.79 -1.46 -10.80
N ASP A 11 -3.50 -1.12 -10.85
CA ASP A 11 -2.46 -2.06 -11.24
C ASP A 11 -2.52 -3.28 -10.31
N THR A 12 -2.56 -4.48 -10.90
CA THR A 12 -2.73 -5.73 -10.14
C THR A 12 -1.59 -5.92 -9.13
N LYS A 13 -0.36 -5.48 -9.44
CA LYS A 13 0.76 -5.56 -8.50
C LYS A 13 0.56 -4.58 -7.33
N ALA A 14 0.09 -3.36 -7.60
CA ALA A 14 -0.23 -2.40 -6.54
C ALA A 14 -1.27 -2.97 -5.56
N ILE A 15 -2.28 -3.69 -6.05
CA ILE A 15 -3.28 -4.37 -5.20
C ILE A 15 -2.64 -5.49 -4.37
N GLN A 16 -1.76 -6.31 -4.97
CA GLN A 16 -1.06 -7.38 -4.25
C GLN A 16 -0.14 -6.82 -3.14
N HIS A 17 0.58 -5.75 -3.43
CA HIS A 17 1.40 -5.07 -2.42
C HIS A 17 0.54 -4.48 -1.29
N LEU A 18 -0.66 -3.97 -1.60
CA LEU A 18 -1.59 -3.45 -0.58
C LEU A 18 -2.05 -4.58 0.34
N TRP A 19 -2.41 -5.73 -0.22
CA TRP A 19 -2.78 -6.91 0.55
C TRP A 19 -1.65 -7.40 1.45
N ALA A 20 -0.42 -7.47 0.94
CA ALA A 20 0.75 -7.88 1.72
C ALA A 20 1.01 -6.90 2.89
N ALA A 21 0.95 -5.59 2.65
CA ALA A 21 1.11 -4.58 3.70
C ALA A 21 0.02 -4.71 4.78
N ILE A 22 -1.24 -4.89 4.40
CA ILE A 22 -2.35 -5.07 5.33
C ILE A 22 -2.17 -6.36 6.16
N GLU A 23 -1.72 -7.45 5.54
CA GLU A 23 -1.46 -8.71 6.23
C GLU A 23 -0.38 -8.56 7.32
N ILE A 24 0.75 -7.91 6.98
CA ILE A 24 1.83 -7.64 7.94
C ILE A 24 1.31 -6.83 9.13
N ILE A 25 0.54 -5.76 8.88
CA ILE A 25 0.02 -4.89 9.94
C ILE A 25 -0.99 -5.64 10.83
N ARG A 26 -1.87 -6.45 10.23
CA ARG A 26 -2.86 -7.24 10.99
C ARG A 26 -2.21 -8.34 11.81
N ASN A 27 -1.15 -8.96 11.32
CA ASN A 27 -0.40 -9.96 12.08
C ASN A 27 0.27 -9.36 13.33
N GLN A 28 0.57 -8.07 13.31
CA GLN A 28 1.04 -7.32 14.48
C GLN A 28 -0.11 -6.90 15.42
N LYS A 29 -1.35 -7.37 15.17
CA LYS A 29 -2.58 -6.98 15.90
C LYS A 29 -2.88 -5.47 15.83
N GLN A 30 -2.45 -4.81 14.76
CA GLN A 30 -2.66 -3.38 14.54
C GLN A 30 -3.73 -3.12 13.47
N ILE A 31 -4.37 -1.95 13.56
CA ILE A 31 -5.26 -1.46 12.50
C ILE A 31 -4.41 -0.95 11.33
N ALA A 32 -4.69 -1.47 10.12
CA ALA A 32 -4.11 -0.97 8.89
C ALA A 32 -4.73 0.38 8.51
N ASN A 33 -3.90 1.43 8.51
CA ASN A 33 -4.26 2.78 8.06
C ASN A 33 -3.26 3.24 6.99
N ILE A 34 -3.56 4.36 6.33
CA ILE A 34 -2.75 4.85 5.19
C ILE A 34 -1.30 5.07 5.60
N ASP A 35 -1.02 5.71 6.74
CA ASP A 35 0.35 5.96 7.23
C ASP A 35 1.16 4.65 7.38
N ARG A 36 0.58 3.65 8.02
CA ARG A 36 1.23 2.36 8.25
C ARG A 36 1.39 1.55 6.97
N ILE A 37 0.40 1.62 6.09
CA ILE A 37 0.48 1.02 4.76
C ILE A 37 1.64 1.68 4.01
N THR A 38 1.67 3.01 3.87
CA THR A 38 2.75 3.73 3.18
C THR A 38 4.14 3.41 3.75
N LYS A 39 4.28 3.26 5.07
CA LYS A 39 5.53 2.81 5.70
C LYS A 39 5.91 1.38 5.33
N ALA A 40 4.95 0.46 5.26
CA ALA A 40 5.20 -0.91 4.80
C ALA A 40 5.56 -0.98 3.30
N PHE A 41 5.11 -0.01 2.51
CA PHE A 41 5.43 0.13 1.08
C PHE A 41 6.80 0.74 0.79
N LEU A 42 7.43 1.38 1.78
CA LEU A 42 8.75 2.00 1.67
C LEU A 42 9.79 1.11 2.36
N PRO A 43 10.23 -0.02 1.75
CA PRO A 43 11.41 -0.69 2.24
C PRO A 43 12.62 0.21 1.92
N HIS A 44 13.31 0.67 2.97
CA HIS A 44 14.71 1.15 2.92
C HIS A 44 15.05 2.43 2.13
N ALA A 45 14.15 3.40 1.95
CA ALA A 45 14.55 4.69 1.38
C ALA A 45 15.30 5.62 2.38
N GLU A 46 15.20 5.37 3.68
CA GLU A 46 15.75 6.25 4.75
C GLU A 46 16.96 5.69 5.51
N LEU A 47 17.64 4.64 5.01
CA LEU A 47 18.96 4.22 5.53
C LEU A 47 20.13 4.65 4.62
N ALA A 48 19.88 5.49 3.61
CA ALA A 48 20.90 6.03 2.71
C ALA A 48 21.17 7.53 2.88
N GLN A 49 20.56 8.20 3.88
CA GLN A 49 20.88 9.58 4.26
C GLN A 49 21.40 9.62 5.70
N GLY A 50 22.43 8.82 5.93
CA GLY A 50 23.24 8.81 7.15
C GLY A 50 24.71 8.75 6.80
N ARG A 51 25.18 9.60 5.87
CA ARG A 51 26.56 10.10 5.73
C ARG A 51 26.55 11.38 4.91
#